data_AF-Q3BVD0-F1
#
_entry.id   AF-Q3BVD0-F1
#
_cell.length_a   1.000
_cell.length_b   1.000
_cell.length_c   1.000
_cell.angle_alpha   90.00
_cell.angle_beta   90.00
_cell.angle_gamma   90.00
#
_symmetry.space_group_name_H-M   'P 1'
#
loop_
_entity.id
_entity.type
_entity.pdbx_description
1 polymer ?
#
loop_
_entity_poly.entity_id
_entity_poly.type
_entity_poly.pdbx_seq_one_letter_code
_entity_poly.pdbx_strand_id
1 'polypeptide(L)'
;MEGQDQVAKEEAASASETLPSIIDKPVPLTILDDLDWEAHLADHDWTNHRWGASQLTDQRSKNFAEESHEQEALVLKLLSAVISMHFRGNLPEPFGPMWQDGNRCTLAPQHLGQLDVQFLQAMAKSAKNAWLKARLADVACVAGPSVGLKGWEMGVVAARAYLD
;
A
#
# COMPACT_ATOMS: atom_id res chain seq x y z
N MET A 1 46.38 23.45 3.00
CA MET A 1 45.84 22.08 3.13
C MET A 1 44.51 22.24 3.88
N GLU A 2 43.53 22.86 3.23
CA GLU A 2 42.27 23.32 3.83
C GLU A 2 41.11 22.93 2.90
N GLY A 3 41.04 21.64 2.54
CA GLY A 3 40.09 21.16 1.53
C GLY A 3 39.61 19.74 1.76
N GLN A 4 39.80 19.19 2.97
CA GLN A 4 39.36 17.83 3.31
C GLN A 4 38.35 17.79 4.47
N ASP A 5 38.25 18.84 5.29
CA ASP A 5 37.32 18.88 6.42
C ASP A 5 35.88 19.32 6.07
N GLN A 6 35.63 19.78 4.84
CA GLN A 6 34.26 20.11 4.39
C GLN A 6 33.54 18.92 3.76
N VAL A 7 34.26 17.94 3.23
CA VAL A 7 33.65 16.77 2.56
C VAL A 7 33.10 15.76 3.58
N ALA A 8 33.65 15.72 4.80
CA ALA A 8 33.19 14.84 5.87
C ALA A 8 31.91 15.32 6.59
N LYS A 9 31.39 16.51 6.28
CA LYS A 9 30.24 17.10 6.98
C LYS A 9 28.92 17.07 6.21
N GLU A 10 28.93 16.66 4.94
CA GLU A 10 27.72 16.52 4.11
C GLU A 10 27.20 15.07 4.01
N GLU A 11 27.91 14.08 4.55
CA GLU A 11 27.49 12.67 4.55
C GLU A 11 26.62 12.28 5.76
N ALA A 12 26.24 13.23 6.61
CA ALA A 12 25.50 13.01 7.84
C ALA A 12 24.17 13.79 7.90
N ALA A 13 23.38 13.78 6.82
CA ALA A 13 21.98 14.23 6.86
C ALA A 13 21.15 13.72 5.67
N SER A 14 21.18 12.42 5.39
CA SER A 14 20.08 11.79 4.62
C SER A 14 19.48 10.68 5.47
N ALA A 15 18.92 11.08 6.62
CA ALA A 15 17.90 10.28 7.25
C ALA A 15 16.70 10.31 6.29
N SER A 16 16.58 9.27 5.47
CA SER A 16 15.33 8.98 4.75
C SER A 16 14.24 8.95 5.82
N GLU A 17 13.35 9.94 5.85
CA GLU A 17 12.19 9.95 6.72
C GLU A 17 11.40 8.68 6.40
N THR A 18 11.57 7.66 7.24
CA THR A 18 10.93 6.37 7.00
C THR A 18 9.46 6.59 7.29
N LEU A 19 8.64 6.62 6.24
CA LEU A 19 7.19 6.76 6.40
C LEU A 19 6.71 5.65 7.34
N PRO A 20 6.00 5.98 8.42
CA PRO A 20 5.47 4.95 9.32
C PRO A 20 4.47 4.08 8.55
N SER A 21 4.46 2.79 8.89
CA SER A 21 3.41 1.85 8.46
C SER A 21 2.02 2.40 8.76
N ILE A 22 1.03 2.05 7.96
CA ILE A 22 -0.33 2.58 8.15
C ILE A 22 -0.98 1.93 9.37
N ILE A 23 -0.91 0.60 9.47
CA ILE A 23 -1.37 -0.18 10.60
C ILE A 23 -0.15 -0.46 11.47
N ASP A 24 0.06 0.38 12.49
CA ASP A 24 1.20 0.32 13.40
C ASP A 24 0.88 -0.39 14.73
N LYS A 25 -0.39 -0.66 14.99
CA LYS A 25 -0.89 -1.40 16.16
C LYS A 25 -1.63 -2.66 15.72
N PRO A 26 -1.60 -3.75 16.51
CA PRO A 26 -2.36 -4.95 16.19
C PRO A 26 -3.86 -4.66 16.04
N VAL A 27 -4.39 -4.89 14.84
CA VAL A 27 -5.82 -4.85 14.52
C VAL A 27 -6.25 -6.26 14.12
N PRO A 28 -7.33 -6.83 14.70
CA PRO A 28 -7.83 -8.14 14.30
C PRO A 28 -8.25 -8.16 12.82
N LEU A 29 -7.81 -9.17 12.06
CA LEU A 29 -8.21 -9.32 10.65
C LEU A 29 -9.72 -9.56 10.48
N THR A 30 -10.43 -9.98 11.53
CA THR A 30 -11.89 -10.15 11.52
C THR A 30 -12.63 -8.84 11.22
N ILE A 31 -11.98 -7.69 11.38
CA ILE A 31 -12.54 -6.40 10.95
C ILE A 31 -12.88 -6.39 9.45
N LEU A 32 -12.19 -7.18 8.63
CA LEU A 32 -12.48 -7.32 7.20
C LEU A 32 -13.78 -8.08 6.92
N ASP A 33 -14.25 -8.88 7.87
CA ASP A 33 -15.52 -9.61 7.78
C ASP A 33 -16.71 -8.70 8.10
N ASP A 34 -16.51 -7.76 9.03
CA ASP A 34 -17.52 -6.79 9.48
C ASP A 34 -17.55 -5.53 8.60
N LEU A 35 -16.41 -5.17 7.99
CA LEU A 35 -16.28 -4.01 7.11
C LEU A 35 -16.54 -4.40 5.67
N ASP A 36 -17.59 -3.84 5.05
CA ASP A 36 -17.77 -3.91 3.60
C ASP A 36 -16.80 -2.94 2.89
N TRP A 37 -15.51 -3.29 2.94
CA TRP A 37 -14.40 -2.42 2.55
C TRP A 37 -14.37 -2.15 1.04
N GLU A 38 -14.95 -3.03 0.22
CA GLU A 38 -15.01 -2.88 -1.25
C GLU A 38 -16.29 -2.16 -1.72
N ALA A 39 -17.34 -2.04 -0.89
CA ALA A 39 -18.68 -1.58 -1.31
C ALA A 39 -18.70 -0.32 -2.19
N HIS A 40 -17.99 0.71 -1.75
CA HIS A 40 -17.89 2.00 -2.43
C HIS A 40 -17.21 1.98 -3.81
N LEU A 41 -16.63 0.84 -4.21
CA LEU A 41 -15.95 0.61 -5.48
C LEU A 41 -16.72 -0.35 -6.39
N ALA A 42 -17.91 -0.84 -5.98
CA ALA A 42 -18.67 -1.85 -6.72
C ALA A 42 -18.96 -1.44 -8.17
N ASP A 43 -19.31 -0.16 -8.39
CA ASP A 43 -19.63 0.39 -9.71
C ASP A 43 -18.44 1.14 -10.35
N HIS A 44 -17.23 1.02 -9.78
CA HIS A 44 -16.07 1.76 -10.28
C HIS A 44 -15.54 1.19 -11.60
N ASP A 45 -15.33 2.07 -12.58
CA ASP A 45 -14.67 1.72 -13.84
C ASP A 45 -13.14 1.70 -13.70
N TRP A 46 -12.62 0.48 -13.53
CA TRP A 46 -11.18 0.22 -13.37
C TRP A 46 -10.35 0.41 -14.65
N THR A 47 -10.96 0.65 -15.81
CA THR A 47 -10.23 0.76 -17.09
C THR A 47 -9.45 2.06 -17.24
N ASN A 48 -9.91 3.16 -16.64
CA ASN A 48 -9.29 4.49 -16.81
C ASN A 48 -9.22 5.36 -15.55
N HIS A 49 -9.77 4.91 -14.40
CA HIS A 49 -10.03 5.81 -13.26
C HIS A 49 -9.45 5.37 -11.91
N ARG A 50 -8.34 4.60 -11.89
CA ARG A 50 -7.68 4.15 -10.63
C ARG A 50 -7.46 5.27 -9.60
N TRP A 51 -7.18 6.49 -10.09
CA TRP A 51 -6.98 7.64 -9.23
C TRP A 51 -8.27 8.06 -8.52
N GLY A 52 -9.40 8.03 -9.23
CA GLY A 52 -10.71 8.24 -8.64
C GLY A 52 -11.03 7.21 -7.56
N ALA A 53 -10.71 5.92 -7.78
CA ALA A 53 -10.88 4.89 -6.75
C ALA A 53 -10.06 5.18 -5.49
N SER A 54 -8.79 5.57 -5.63
CA SER A 54 -7.95 5.96 -4.49
C SER A 54 -8.53 7.17 -3.74
N GLN A 55 -8.96 8.22 -4.45
CA GLN A 55 -9.56 9.40 -3.82
C GLN A 55 -10.88 9.08 -3.11
N LEU A 56 -11.75 8.27 -3.71
CA LEU A 56 -13.01 7.83 -3.10
C LEU A 56 -12.75 6.99 -1.83
N THR A 57 -11.75 6.11 -1.90
CA THR A 57 -11.35 5.27 -0.75
C THR A 57 -10.75 6.11 0.37
N ASP A 58 -9.89 7.08 0.04
CA ASP A 58 -9.30 8.01 1.00
C ASP A 58 -10.37 8.89 1.67
N GLN A 59 -11.35 9.36 0.91
CA GLN A 59 -12.46 10.12 1.47
C GLN A 59 -13.29 9.25 2.43
N ARG A 60 -13.59 7.99 2.07
CA ARG A 60 -14.30 7.08 2.98
C ARG A 60 -13.48 6.80 4.24
N SER A 61 -12.17 6.61 4.13
CA SER A 61 -11.26 6.47 5.26
C SER A 61 -11.37 7.66 6.23
N LYS A 62 -11.34 8.89 5.70
CA LYS A 62 -11.49 10.12 6.50
C LYS A 62 -12.84 10.18 7.22
N ASN A 63 -13.94 9.84 6.54
CA ASN A 63 -15.26 9.83 7.16
C ASN A 63 -15.32 8.85 8.35
N PHE A 64 -14.76 7.64 8.19
CA PHE A 64 -14.66 6.67 9.29
C PHE A 64 -13.83 7.21 10.46
N ALA A 65 -12.72 7.90 10.20
CA ALA A 65 -11.92 8.53 11.25
C ALA A 65 -12.70 9.61 12.00
N GLU A 66 -13.48 10.44 11.29
CA GLU A 66 -14.35 11.46 11.89
C GLU A 66 -15.48 10.84 12.74
N GLU A 67 -15.96 9.67 12.35
CA GLU A 67 -16.98 8.89 13.06
C GLU A 67 -16.40 8.04 14.21
N SER A 68 -15.12 8.21 14.57
CA SER A 68 -14.41 7.44 15.62
C SER A 68 -14.24 5.94 15.32
N HIS A 69 -14.29 5.55 14.06
CA HIS A 69 -13.99 4.21 13.57
C HIS A 69 -12.53 4.13 13.07
N GLU A 70 -11.58 4.30 13.99
CA GLU A 70 -10.16 4.46 13.67
C GLU A 70 -9.57 3.24 12.94
N GLN A 71 -9.94 2.02 13.31
CA GLN A 71 -9.35 0.80 12.74
C GLN A 71 -9.78 0.60 11.29
N GLU A 72 -11.07 0.76 11.02
CA GLU A 72 -11.66 0.71 9.69
C GLU A 72 -11.09 1.83 8.81
N ALA A 73 -10.91 3.02 9.37
CA ALA A 73 -10.26 4.12 8.67
C ALA A 73 -8.84 3.76 8.23
N LEU A 74 -8.04 3.09 9.07
CA LEU A 74 -6.70 2.62 8.72
C LEU A 74 -6.72 1.56 7.60
N VAL A 75 -7.67 0.62 7.63
CA VAL A 75 -7.84 -0.38 6.56
C VAL A 75 -8.14 0.31 5.23
N LEU A 76 -9.06 1.28 5.22
CA LEU A 76 -9.39 2.03 4.00
C LEU A 76 -8.24 2.94 3.55
N LYS A 77 -7.46 3.49 4.47
CA LYS A 77 -6.25 4.27 4.15
C LYS A 77 -5.21 3.40 3.45
N LEU A 78 -5.02 2.16 3.94
CA LEU A 78 -4.16 1.17 3.31
C LEU A 78 -4.64 0.80 1.91
N LEU A 79 -5.94 0.55 1.75
CA LEU A 79 -6.54 0.27 0.45
C LEU A 79 -6.29 1.42 -0.54
N SER A 80 -6.56 2.66 -0.13
CA SER A 80 -6.32 3.84 -0.96
C SER A 80 -4.86 3.96 -1.38
N ALA A 81 -3.93 3.78 -0.43
CA ALA A 81 -2.50 3.82 -0.69
C ALA A 81 -2.10 2.81 -1.77
N VAL A 82 -2.55 1.55 -1.64
CA VAL A 82 -2.20 0.49 -2.59
C VAL A 82 -2.82 0.71 -3.98
N ILE A 83 -4.06 1.20 -4.06
CA ILE A 83 -4.68 1.57 -5.35
C ILE A 83 -3.88 2.68 -6.04
N SER A 84 -3.32 3.62 -5.27
CA SER A 84 -2.56 4.75 -5.80
C SER A 84 -1.17 4.38 -6.35
N MET A 85 -0.58 3.28 -5.90
CA MET A 85 0.77 2.88 -6.30
C MET A 85 0.86 2.63 -7.80
N HIS A 86 1.88 3.17 -8.46
CA HIS A 86 2.05 3.00 -9.89
C HIS A 86 3.05 1.89 -10.19
N PHE A 87 2.76 1.12 -11.24
CA PHE A 87 3.72 0.18 -11.78
C PHE A 87 4.81 0.95 -12.53
N ARG A 88 6.08 0.70 -12.20
CA ARG A 88 7.24 1.40 -12.77
C ARG A 88 7.87 0.69 -13.97
N GLY A 89 7.69 -0.64 -14.10
CA GLY A 89 8.26 -1.46 -15.17
C GLY A 89 9.80 -1.48 -15.22
N ASN A 90 10.40 -2.61 -15.59
CA ASN A 90 11.86 -2.77 -15.77
C ASN A 90 12.76 -2.34 -14.58
N LEU A 91 12.21 -2.23 -13.37
CA LEU A 91 12.95 -1.95 -12.14
C LEU A 91 12.87 -3.14 -11.19
N PRO A 92 13.87 -3.33 -10.29
CA PRO A 92 13.82 -4.34 -9.24
C PRO A 92 12.60 -4.22 -8.33
N GLU A 93 12.12 -2.99 -8.11
CA GLU A 93 10.88 -2.68 -7.39
C GLU A 93 9.79 -2.29 -8.40
N PRO A 94 8.85 -3.20 -8.72
CA PRO A 94 7.90 -2.99 -9.80
C PRO A 94 6.80 -1.97 -9.46
N PHE A 95 6.59 -1.66 -8.17
CA PHE A 95 5.65 -0.65 -7.72
C PHE A 95 6.37 0.46 -6.97
N GLY A 96 5.97 1.70 -7.23
CA GLY A 96 6.54 2.85 -6.54
C GLY A 96 5.50 3.91 -6.17
N PRO A 97 5.96 4.94 -5.44
CA PRO A 97 5.08 5.99 -4.95
C PRO A 97 4.53 6.81 -6.10
N MET A 98 3.22 7.05 -6.09
CA MET A 98 2.53 7.92 -7.05
C MET A 98 3.16 9.30 -7.20
N TRP A 99 3.55 9.93 -6.09
CA TRP A 99 4.23 11.22 -6.09
C TRP A 99 5.53 11.11 -5.31
N GLN A 100 6.57 11.78 -5.81
CA GLN A 100 7.88 11.85 -5.19
C GLN A 100 8.53 13.19 -5.51
N ASP A 101 8.99 13.90 -4.49
CA ASP A 101 9.74 15.15 -4.55
C ASP A 101 10.89 15.11 -3.53
N GLY A 102 12.12 14.96 -4.03
CA GLY A 102 13.30 14.71 -3.20
C GLY A 102 13.09 13.49 -2.28
N ASN A 103 13.22 13.70 -0.97
CA ASN A 103 13.03 12.67 0.06
C ASN A 103 11.55 12.44 0.44
N ARG A 104 10.61 13.27 -0.06
CA ARG A 104 9.18 13.11 0.24
C ARG A 104 8.53 12.28 -0.85
N CYS A 105 7.74 11.29 -0.45
CA CYS A 105 6.96 10.52 -1.42
C CYS A 105 5.65 10.05 -0.81
N THR A 106 4.70 9.66 -1.65
CA THR A 106 3.55 8.86 -1.22
C THR A 106 4.00 7.46 -0.80
N LEU A 107 3.11 6.66 -0.23
CA LEU A 107 3.44 5.29 0.13
C LEU A 107 3.88 4.43 -1.07
N ALA A 108 4.71 3.44 -0.76
CA ALA A 108 5.33 2.49 -1.69
C ALA A 108 5.55 1.17 -0.94
N PRO A 109 5.80 0.03 -1.62
CA PRO A 109 5.89 -1.28 -0.97
C PRO A 109 6.86 -1.34 0.21
N GLN A 110 8.02 -0.66 0.11
CA GLN A 110 9.05 -0.61 1.16
C GLN A 110 8.61 0.13 2.44
N HIS A 111 7.53 0.90 2.39
CA HIS A 111 6.98 1.61 3.55
C HIS A 111 5.94 0.77 4.31
N LEU A 112 5.58 -0.40 3.80
CA LEU A 112 4.55 -1.25 4.41
C LEU A 112 5.16 -2.10 5.54
N GLY A 113 4.50 -2.05 6.70
CA GLY A 113 4.85 -2.91 7.84
C GLY A 113 4.28 -4.32 7.71
N GLN A 114 4.66 -5.20 8.64
CA GLN A 114 4.17 -6.58 8.66
C GLN A 114 2.64 -6.66 8.74
N LEU A 115 2.01 -5.79 9.54
CA LEU A 115 0.55 -5.74 9.70
C LEU A 115 -0.13 -5.26 8.41
N ASP A 116 0.41 -4.21 7.76
CA ASP A 116 -0.09 -3.76 6.47
C ASP A 116 -0.12 -4.92 5.46
N VAL A 117 0.99 -5.66 5.34
CA VAL A 117 1.07 -6.78 4.40
C VAL A 117 0.11 -7.91 4.76
N GLN A 118 -0.09 -8.23 6.05
CA GLN A 118 -1.09 -9.22 6.47
C GLN A 118 -2.51 -8.81 6.06
N PHE A 119 -2.86 -7.54 6.20
CA PHE A 119 -4.13 -7.01 5.73
C PHE A 119 -4.25 -7.11 4.22
N LEU A 120 -3.21 -6.73 3.46
CA LEU A 120 -3.22 -6.88 1.99
C LEU A 120 -3.41 -8.33 1.55
N GLN A 121 -2.75 -9.29 2.22
CA GLN A 121 -2.93 -10.72 1.94
C GLN A 121 -4.35 -11.20 2.21
N ALA A 122 -4.96 -10.74 3.31
CA ALA A 122 -6.33 -11.10 3.66
C ALA A 122 -7.34 -10.48 2.68
N MET A 123 -7.19 -9.19 2.38
CA MET A 123 -8.03 -8.48 1.40
C MET A 123 -7.90 -9.07 0.00
N ALA A 124 -6.69 -9.43 -0.45
CA ALA A 124 -6.50 -10.09 -1.75
C ALA A 124 -7.27 -11.41 -1.85
N LYS A 125 -7.35 -12.18 -0.75
CA LYS A 125 -8.09 -13.46 -0.73
C LYS A 125 -9.61 -13.27 -0.76
N SER A 126 -10.13 -12.17 -0.23
CA SER A 126 -11.58 -11.90 -0.15
C SER A 126 -12.10 -10.93 -1.22
N ALA A 127 -11.23 -10.22 -1.94
CA ALA A 127 -11.57 -9.26 -2.99
C ALA A 127 -12.49 -9.89 -4.06
N LYS A 128 -13.56 -9.18 -4.41
CA LYS A 128 -14.50 -9.59 -5.46
C LYS A 128 -14.02 -9.14 -6.83
N ASN A 129 -13.50 -7.92 -6.94
CA ASN A 129 -12.96 -7.39 -8.19
C ASN A 129 -11.59 -8.00 -8.54
N ALA A 130 -11.45 -8.50 -9.77
CA ALA A 130 -10.23 -9.16 -10.25
C ALA A 130 -9.02 -8.22 -10.31
N TRP A 131 -9.21 -6.98 -10.76
CA TRP A 131 -8.13 -5.98 -10.79
C TRP A 131 -7.64 -5.66 -9.38
N LEU A 132 -8.56 -5.43 -8.45
CA LEU A 132 -8.24 -5.09 -7.07
C LEU A 132 -7.55 -6.26 -6.37
N LYS A 133 -8.05 -7.48 -6.57
CA LYS A 133 -7.42 -8.73 -6.13
C LYS A 133 -5.98 -8.81 -6.61
N ALA A 134 -5.75 -8.64 -7.92
CA ALA A 134 -4.42 -8.70 -8.51
C ALA A 134 -3.50 -7.63 -7.92
N ARG A 135 -3.99 -6.39 -7.78
CA ARG A 135 -3.24 -5.27 -7.22
C ARG A 135 -2.82 -5.50 -5.77
N LEU A 136 -3.75 -5.92 -4.91
CA LEU A 136 -3.48 -6.21 -3.50
C LEU A 136 -2.46 -7.35 -3.37
N ALA A 137 -2.63 -8.41 -4.16
CA ALA A 137 -1.75 -9.56 -4.18
C ALA A 137 -0.34 -9.21 -4.69
N ASP A 138 -0.23 -8.41 -5.75
CA ASP A 138 1.04 -7.96 -6.30
C ASP A 138 1.87 -7.16 -5.27
N VAL A 139 1.23 -6.17 -4.63
CA VAL A 139 1.92 -5.35 -3.62
C VAL A 139 2.32 -6.19 -2.41
N ALA A 140 1.46 -7.11 -1.96
CA ALA A 140 1.79 -8.05 -0.89
C ALA A 140 2.90 -9.04 -1.28
N CYS A 141 2.97 -9.45 -2.55
CA CYS A 141 4.03 -10.32 -3.07
C CYS A 141 5.39 -9.62 -3.00
N VAL A 142 5.43 -8.33 -3.34
CA VAL A 142 6.65 -7.51 -3.35
C VAL A 142 7.08 -7.10 -1.93
N ALA A 143 6.13 -6.65 -1.10
CA ALA A 143 6.42 -6.18 0.25
C ALA A 143 6.61 -7.33 1.27
N GLY A 144 6.03 -8.51 1.03
CA GLY A 144 6.08 -9.63 1.98
C GLY A 144 7.49 -10.02 2.45
N PRO A 145 8.46 -10.24 1.55
CA PRO A 145 9.81 -10.66 1.93
C PRO A 145 10.53 -9.69 2.86
N SER A 146 10.34 -8.37 2.72
CA SER A 146 11.01 -7.37 3.57
C SER A 146 10.49 -7.37 5.02
N VAL A 147 9.28 -7.91 5.24
CA VAL A 147 8.64 -8.03 6.56
C VAL A 147 8.55 -9.48 7.06
N GLY A 148 9.31 -10.40 6.45
CA GLY A 148 9.39 -11.81 6.88
C GLY A 148 8.20 -12.68 6.47
N LEU A 149 7.37 -12.23 5.52
CA LEU A 149 6.22 -12.98 5.00
C LEU A 149 6.53 -13.62 3.63
N LYS A 150 5.81 -14.71 3.32
CA LYS A 150 5.96 -15.43 2.05
C LYS A 150 5.27 -14.68 0.90
N GLY A 151 6.03 -13.90 0.14
CA GLY A 151 5.49 -13.18 -1.02
C GLY A 151 4.94 -14.07 -2.14
N TRP A 152 5.58 -15.22 -2.40
CA TRP A 152 5.26 -16.09 -3.54
C TRP A 152 3.82 -16.62 -3.57
N GLU A 153 3.18 -16.82 -2.40
CA GLU A 153 1.79 -17.24 -2.31
C GLU A 153 0.86 -16.19 -2.93
N MET A 154 1.17 -14.91 -2.74
CA MET A 154 0.41 -13.82 -3.33
C MET A 154 0.70 -13.64 -4.82
N GLY A 155 1.91 -13.96 -5.28
CA GLY A 155 2.21 -14.00 -6.71
C GLY A 155 1.30 -14.97 -7.47
N VAL A 156 0.96 -16.13 -6.87
CA VAL A 156 -0.01 -17.07 -7.44
C VAL A 156 -1.43 -16.49 -7.47
N VAL A 157 -1.83 -15.77 -6.42
CA VAL A 157 -3.14 -15.10 -6.35
C VAL A 157 -3.24 -14.01 -7.42
N ALA A 158 -2.21 -13.18 -7.57
CA ALA A 158 -2.17 -12.13 -8.59
C ALA A 158 -2.24 -12.71 -10.00
N ALA A 159 -1.41 -13.71 -10.30
CA ALA A 159 -1.39 -14.35 -11.62
C ALA A 159 -2.75 -14.94 -12.01
N ARG A 160 -3.47 -15.56 -11.06
CA ARG A 160 -4.82 -16.08 -11.30
C ARG A 160 -5.82 -14.96 -11.54
N ALA A 161 -5.78 -13.92 -10.71
CA ALA A 161 -6.69 -12.78 -10.83
C ALA A 161 -6.52 -12.00 -12.16
N TYR A 162 -5.34 -12.05 -12.79
CA TYR A 162 -5.13 -11.49 -14.13
C TYR A 162 -5.71 -12.36 -15.27
N LEU A 163 -6.09 -13.60 -14.99
CA LEU A 163 -6.64 -14.55 -15.98
C LEU A 163 -8.17 -14.67 -15.89
N ASP A 164 -8.77 -14.17 -14.81
CA ASP A 164 -10.22 -14.11 -14.59
C ASP A 164 -10.84 -12.89 -15.29
#